data_AF-A0A7G9YU92-F1
#
_entry.id   AF-A0A7G9YU92-F1
#
_cell.length_a   1.000
_cell.length_b   1.000
_cell.length_c   1.000
_cell.angle_alpha   90.00
_cell.angle_beta   90.00
_cell.angle_gamma   90.00
#
_symmetry.space_group_name_H-M   'P 1'
#
loop_
_entity.id
_entity.type
_entity.pdbx_description
1 polymer ?
#
loop_
_entity_poly.entity_id
_entity_poly.type
_entity_poly.pdbx_seq_one_letter_code
_entity_poly.pdbx_strand_id
1 'polypeptide(L)'
;MKRKYESGHKQWIEHKGKAIIGEGRARLLAEIRNSSSILKAAEKLSIPYRTAWEYLKRIEDAIGSPVVKTHRGGPKGGGGTTLTAEGEEILSEYERYKRHLNSVAQNEIDWEAVFTKISAKNRIKGVVKGVEKGEIASTVRIEVAIPAVITAMITKEAVEELGLKEGDAVEAVIKATEILVSKEV
;
A
#
# COMPACT_ATOMS: atom_id res chain seq x y z
N MET A 1 4.18 4.17 26.71
CA MET A 1 5.45 4.90 26.47
C MET A 1 5.25 5.80 25.26
N LYS A 2 5.33 7.14 25.38
CA LYS A 2 5.11 8.06 24.23
C LYS A 2 6.32 8.02 23.29
N ARG A 3 6.12 7.68 22.01
CA ARG A 3 7.19 7.72 21.00
C ARG A 3 7.63 9.17 20.79
N LYS A 4 8.95 9.39 20.62
CA LYS A 4 9.58 10.70 20.34
C LYS A 4 9.74 11.00 18.84
N TYR A 5 9.19 10.15 17.97
CA TYR A 5 9.38 10.22 16.52
C TYR A 5 8.15 9.71 15.78
N GLU A 6 8.00 10.14 14.53
CA GLU A 6 7.00 9.66 13.59
C GLU A 6 7.67 8.77 12.53
N SER A 7 7.01 7.69 12.13
CA SER A 7 7.48 6.82 11.05
C SER A 7 7.05 7.37 9.69
N GLY A 8 8.00 7.49 8.76
CA GLY A 8 7.74 7.89 7.38
C GLY A 8 8.33 6.90 6.40
N HIS A 9 7.83 6.89 5.16
CA HIS A 9 8.38 6.08 4.07
C HIS A 9 8.63 6.96 2.83
N LYS A 10 9.56 6.52 1.99
CA LYS A 10 9.82 7.10 0.67
C LYS A 10 9.69 6.00 -0.37
N GLN A 11 9.03 6.31 -1.48
CA GLN A 11 8.90 5.43 -2.63
C GLN A 11 9.36 6.13 -3.89
N TRP A 12 9.86 5.36 -4.84
CA TRP A 12 10.22 5.82 -6.18
C TRP A 12 10.02 4.68 -7.17
N ILE A 13 9.84 5.03 -8.45
CA ILE A 13 9.82 4.09 -9.57
C ILE A 13 11.15 4.23 -10.30
N GLU A 14 11.66 3.10 -10.79
CA GLU A 14 12.91 3.03 -11.55
C GLU A 14 12.68 2.48 -12.96
N HIS A 15 13.54 2.89 -13.88
CA HIS A 15 13.68 2.30 -15.20
C HIS A 15 15.16 1.98 -15.41
N LYS A 16 15.48 0.69 -15.66
CA LYS A 16 16.87 0.21 -15.86
C LYS A 16 17.83 0.66 -14.74
N GLY A 17 17.39 0.56 -13.49
CA GLY A 17 18.18 0.93 -12.30
C GLY A 17 18.36 2.44 -12.09
N LYS A 18 17.66 3.29 -12.86
CA LYS A 18 17.64 4.74 -12.66
C LYS A 18 16.29 5.17 -12.10
N ALA A 19 16.29 5.89 -10.98
CA ALA A 19 15.08 6.46 -10.40
C ALA A 19 14.46 7.51 -11.33
N ILE A 20 13.29 7.21 -11.88
CA ILE A 20 12.58 8.07 -12.83
C ILE A 20 11.64 9.02 -12.10
N ILE A 21 10.83 8.52 -11.15
CA ILE A 21 9.83 9.32 -10.45
C ILE A 21 9.84 9.04 -8.95
N GLY A 22 9.72 10.11 -8.17
CA GLY A 22 9.49 10.11 -6.73
C GLY A 22 8.59 11.30 -6.38
N GLU A 23 8.34 11.55 -5.10
CA GLU A 23 7.31 12.51 -4.65
C GLU A 23 7.38 13.89 -5.34
N GLY A 24 8.56 14.50 -5.44
CA GLY A 24 8.70 15.83 -6.04
C GLY A 24 8.35 15.85 -7.54
N ARG A 25 8.81 14.85 -8.29
CA ARG A 25 8.56 14.74 -9.73
C ARG A 25 7.10 14.35 -10.02
N ALA A 26 6.52 13.47 -9.20
CA ALA A 26 5.10 13.12 -9.28
C ALA A 26 4.20 14.32 -9.02
N ARG A 27 4.50 15.13 -7.99
CA ARG A 27 3.78 16.38 -7.75
C ARG A 27 3.87 17.32 -8.94
N LEU A 28 5.04 17.44 -9.58
CA LEU A 28 5.19 18.27 -10.77
C LEU A 28 4.31 17.78 -11.93
N LEU A 29 4.33 16.48 -12.24
CA LEU A 29 3.48 15.92 -13.30
C LEU A 29 1.99 16.11 -12.98
N ALA A 30 1.58 15.88 -11.72
CA ALA A 30 0.20 16.09 -11.29
C ALA A 30 -0.25 17.56 -11.43
N GLU A 31 0.61 18.51 -11.09
CA GLU A 31 0.30 19.93 -11.25
C GLU A 31 0.29 20.37 -12.71
N ILE A 32 1.13 19.77 -13.57
CA ILE A 32 1.06 19.99 -15.03
C ILE A 32 -0.26 19.44 -15.58
N ARG A 33 -0.66 18.23 -15.19
CA ARG A 33 -1.97 17.63 -15.55
C ARG A 33 -3.14 18.55 -15.19
N ASN A 34 -3.09 19.15 -14.01
CA ASN A 34 -4.17 20.02 -13.51
C ASN A 34 -4.17 21.43 -14.12
N SER A 35 -2.99 22.04 -14.31
CA SER A 35 -2.86 23.45 -14.70
C SER A 35 -2.60 23.66 -16.20
N SER A 36 -2.29 22.58 -16.93
CA SER A 36 -1.82 22.61 -18.31
C SER A 36 -0.62 23.54 -18.53
N SER A 37 0.24 23.75 -17.51
CA SER A 37 1.37 24.69 -17.58
C SER A 37 2.52 24.29 -16.64
N ILE A 38 3.73 24.19 -17.19
CA ILE A 38 4.95 23.98 -16.38
C ILE A 38 5.18 25.16 -15.43
N LEU A 39 4.93 26.39 -15.87
CA LEU A 39 5.17 27.59 -15.06
C LEU A 39 4.26 27.60 -13.82
N LYS A 40 2.95 27.42 -14.03
CA LYS A 40 1.98 27.36 -12.92
C LYS A 40 2.28 26.19 -11.98
N ALA A 41 2.69 25.04 -12.52
CA ALA A 41 3.08 23.89 -11.71
C ALA A 41 4.32 24.19 -10.86
N ALA A 42 5.35 24.85 -11.42
CA ALA A 42 6.55 25.24 -10.69
C ALA A 42 6.23 26.26 -9.57
N GLU A 43 5.42 27.28 -9.88
CA GLU A 43 4.94 28.27 -8.92
C GLU A 43 4.17 27.63 -7.76
N LYS A 44 3.21 26.75 -8.07
CA LYS A 44 2.40 26.06 -7.06
C LYS A 44 3.22 25.13 -6.16
N LEU A 45 4.30 24.57 -6.68
CA LEU A 45 5.24 23.74 -5.92
C LEU A 45 6.35 24.56 -5.25
N SER A 46 6.37 25.88 -5.41
CA SER A 46 7.42 26.77 -4.90
C SER A 46 8.83 26.33 -5.32
N ILE A 47 8.97 25.84 -6.56
CA ILE A 47 10.26 25.47 -7.16
C ILE A 47 10.59 26.41 -8.33
N PRO A 48 11.87 26.71 -8.58
CA PRO A 48 12.26 27.46 -9.76
C PRO A 48 11.82 26.74 -11.05
N TYR A 49 11.39 27.51 -12.05
CA TYR A 49 10.98 26.97 -13.36
C TYR A 49 12.05 26.08 -14.00
N ARG A 50 13.33 26.45 -13.85
CA ARG A 50 14.48 25.63 -14.29
C ARG A 50 14.50 24.26 -13.62
N THR A 51 14.21 24.18 -12.32
CA THR A 51 14.15 22.92 -11.56
C THR A 51 13.02 22.04 -12.10
N ALA A 52 11.88 22.62 -12.45
CA ALA A 52 10.80 21.87 -13.09
C ALA A 52 11.24 21.25 -14.43
N TRP A 53 11.96 22.01 -15.27
CA TRP A 53 12.54 21.47 -16.49
C TRP A 53 13.57 20.37 -16.25
N GLU A 54 14.45 20.53 -15.26
CA GLU A 54 15.43 19.50 -14.90
C GLU A 54 14.75 18.22 -14.40
N TYR A 55 13.60 18.32 -13.73
CA TYR A 55 12.79 17.16 -13.33
C TYR A 55 12.22 16.43 -14.53
N LEU A 56 11.59 17.15 -15.47
CA LEU A 56 11.04 16.56 -16.68
C LEU A 56 12.14 15.87 -17.49
N LYS A 57 13.23 16.59 -17.75
CA LYS A 57 14.37 16.07 -18.51
C LYS A 57 14.94 14.78 -17.89
N ARG A 58 15.06 14.71 -16.56
CA ARG A 58 15.53 13.49 -15.88
C ARG A 58 14.63 12.29 -16.09
N ILE A 59 13.32 12.50 -16.16
CA ILE A 59 12.39 11.42 -16.46
C ILE A 59 12.61 10.98 -17.91
N GLU A 60 12.60 11.92 -18.85
CA GLU A 60 12.75 11.68 -20.29
C GLU A 60 14.09 11.01 -20.64
N ASP A 61 15.20 11.47 -20.06
CA ASP A 61 16.54 10.88 -20.24
C ASP A 61 16.61 9.43 -19.73
N ALA A 62 15.79 9.08 -18.73
CA ALA A 62 15.78 7.75 -18.15
C ALA A 62 14.90 6.77 -18.93
N ILE A 63 13.74 7.23 -19.44
CA ILE A 63 12.79 6.38 -20.17
C ILE A 63 13.02 6.38 -21.69
N GLY A 64 13.67 7.42 -22.22
CA GLY A 64 14.00 7.56 -23.66
C GLY A 64 12.91 8.22 -24.50
N SER A 65 11.93 8.88 -23.88
CA SER A 65 10.74 9.41 -24.54
C SER A 65 10.17 10.62 -23.77
N PRO A 66 9.44 11.53 -24.44
CA PRO A 66 8.87 12.71 -23.79
C PRO A 66 7.74 12.36 -22.81
N VAL A 67 7.73 12.99 -21.63
CA VAL A 67 6.63 12.86 -20.66
C VAL A 67 5.63 14.01 -20.72
N VAL A 68 5.98 15.06 -21.46
CA VAL A 68 5.11 16.22 -21.72
C VAL A 68 5.06 16.57 -23.20
N LYS A 69 3.92 17.09 -23.63
CA LYS A 69 3.75 17.75 -24.94
C LYS A 69 3.41 19.22 -24.73
N THR A 70 4.15 20.09 -25.41
CA THR A 70 3.97 21.55 -25.32
C THR A 70 3.47 22.11 -26.64
N HIS A 71 2.47 22.97 -26.61
CA HIS A 71 2.02 23.75 -27.76
C HIS A 71 2.42 25.21 -27.58
N ARG A 72 2.94 25.83 -28.64
CA ARG A 72 3.26 27.26 -28.64
C ARG A 72 1.96 28.05 -28.75
N GLY A 73 1.79 29.02 -27.85
CA GLY A 73 0.71 30.00 -27.93
C GLY A 73 0.96 31.03 -29.02
N GLY A 74 -0.12 31.65 -29.51
CA GLY A 74 -0.04 32.76 -30.46
C GLY A 74 0.36 34.08 -29.79
N PRO A 75 0.31 35.20 -30.54
CA PRO A 75 0.74 36.53 -30.07
C PRO A 75 0.01 37.06 -28.83
N LYS A 76 -1.19 36.52 -28.53
CA LYS A 76 -2.00 36.86 -27.35
C LYS A 76 -1.78 35.90 -26.17
N GLY A 77 -0.80 35.00 -26.24
CA GLY A 77 -0.55 33.95 -25.25
C GLY A 77 -1.29 32.64 -25.55
N GLY A 78 -1.36 31.75 -24.56
CA GLY A 78 -2.10 30.48 -24.66
C GLY A 78 -1.27 29.25 -25.01
N GLY A 79 0.06 29.30 -24.83
CA GLY A 79 0.87 28.09 -24.88
C GLY A 79 0.64 27.26 -23.63
N GLY A 80 0.62 25.94 -23.77
CA GLY A 80 0.33 25.03 -22.67
C GLY A 80 1.10 23.73 -22.78
N THR A 81 1.19 23.05 -21.66
CA THR A 81 1.90 21.78 -21.52
C THR A 81 0.95 20.77 -20.92
N THR A 82 0.82 19.61 -21.56
CA THR A 82 0.02 18.49 -21.04
C THR A 82 0.91 17.25 -20.97
N LEU A 83 0.52 16.26 -20.16
CA LEU A 83 1.24 14.99 -20.10
C LEU A 83 1.07 14.24 -21.43
N THR A 84 2.10 13.48 -21.82
CA THR A 84 1.97 12.44 -22.84
C THR A 84 1.28 11.22 -22.23
N ALA A 85 0.94 10.21 -23.05
CA ALA A 85 0.40 8.95 -22.55
C ALA A 85 1.36 8.30 -21.52
N GLU A 86 2.66 8.36 -21.80
CA GLU A 86 3.70 7.83 -20.92
C GLU A 86 3.86 8.66 -19.64
N GLY A 87 3.75 9.99 -19.73
CA GLY A 87 3.70 10.86 -18.55
C GLY A 87 2.51 10.56 -17.63
N GLU A 88 1.33 10.29 -18.21
CA GLU A 88 0.13 9.88 -17.45
C GLU A 88 0.29 8.49 -16.82
N GLU A 89 0.86 7.54 -17.56
CA GLU A 89 1.08 6.18 -17.08
C GLU A 89 2.03 6.15 -15.88
N ILE A 90 3.19 6.81 -15.98
CA ILE A 90 4.16 6.90 -14.89
C ILE A 90 3.57 7.57 -13.65
N LEU A 91 2.80 8.66 -13.84
CA LEU A 91 2.15 9.36 -12.74
C LEU A 91 1.08 8.47 -12.08
N SER A 92 0.25 7.81 -12.89
CA SER A 92 -0.82 6.94 -12.41
C SER A 92 -0.28 5.74 -11.62
N GLU A 93 0.81 5.13 -12.10
CA GLU A 93 1.49 4.05 -11.37
C GLU A 93 2.03 4.55 -10.03
N TYR A 94 2.69 5.71 -10.00
CA TYR A 94 3.18 6.29 -8.75
C TYR A 94 2.04 6.57 -7.76
N GLU A 95 0.94 7.19 -8.21
CA GLU A 95 -0.24 7.48 -7.40
C GLU A 95 -0.93 6.21 -6.90
N ARG A 96 -0.95 5.14 -7.71
CA ARG A 96 -1.46 3.82 -7.32
C ARG A 96 -0.62 3.23 -6.20
N TYR A 97 0.70 3.13 -6.34
CA TYR A 97 1.57 2.60 -5.28
C TYR A 97 1.52 3.44 -4.02
N LYS A 98 1.48 4.78 -4.16
CA LYS A 98 1.37 5.70 -3.02
C LYS A 98 0.14 5.42 -2.17
N ARG A 99 -1.02 5.19 -2.80
CA ARG A 99 -2.26 4.88 -2.09
C ARG A 99 -2.16 3.58 -1.31
N HIS A 100 -1.58 2.54 -1.90
CA HIS A 100 -1.42 1.26 -1.22
C HIS A 100 -0.45 1.38 -0.03
N LEU A 101 0.74 1.96 -0.23
CA LEU A 101 1.71 2.12 0.85
C LEU A 101 1.21 3.05 1.97
N ASN A 102 0.50 4.13 1.63
CA ASN A 102 -0.12 4.98 2.64
C ASN A 102 -1.18 4.24 3.46
N SER A 103 -1.97 3.36 2.83
CA SER A 103 -2.95 2.53 3.57
C SER A 103 -2.28 1.56 4.53
N VAL A 104 -1.08 1.08 4.20
CA VAL A 104 -0.29 0.23 5.10
C VAL A 104 0.34 1.05 6.23
N ALA A 105 0.89 2.22 5.93
CA ALA A 105 1.61 3.04 6.89
C ALA A 105 0.71 3.79 7.89
N GLN A 106 -0.54 4.12 7.52
CA GLN A 106 -1.47 4.86 8.40
C GLN A 106 -2.24 3.96 9.37
N ASN A 107 -2.37 2.69 9.04
CA ASN A 107 -2.87 1.74 10.01
C ASN A 107 -1.68 1.31 10.87
N GLU A 108 -1.80 1.34 12.20
CA GLU A 108 -0.97 0.50 13.08
C GLU A 108 -1.31 -1.00 12.87
N ILE A 109 -1.52 -1.38 11.62
CA ILE A 109 -1.74 -2.75 11.21
C ILE A 109 -0.36 -3.37 11.14
N ASP A 110 -0.19 -4.38 11.98
CA ASP A 110 0.91 -5.33 11.92
C ASP A 110 1.17 -5.73 10.47
N TRP A 111 2.45 -5.81 10.06
CA TRP A 111 2.82 -6.11 8.67
C TRP A 111 2.14 -7.39 8.16
N GLU A 112 1.77 -8.29 9.06
CA GLU A 112 0.99 -9.50 8.79
C GLU A 112 -0.42 -9.22 8.22
N ALA A 113 -1.13 -8.19 8.70
CA ALA A 113 -2.50 -7.93 8.26
C ALA A 113 -2.60 -7.19 6.91
N VAL A 114 -1.48 -6.65 6.39
CA VAL A 114 -1.40 -6.13 5.01
C VAL A 114 -1.61 -7.25 3.98
N PHE A 115 -1.13 -8.45 4.29
CA PHE A 115 -1.24 -9.61 3.40
C PHE A 115 -2.56 -10.38 3.56
N THR A 116 -3.39 -10.05 4.55
CA THR A 116 -4.61 -10.82 4.87
C THR A 116 -5.87 -9.94 4.94
N LYS A 117 -6.19 -9.26 3.83
CA LYS A 117 -7.47 -8.56 3.67
C LYS A 117 -8.60 -9.57 3.37
N ILE A 118 -9.13 -10.21 4.41
CA ILE A 118 -10.28 -11.13 4.33
C ILE A 118 -11.54 -10.55 4.98
N SER A 119 -12.71 -11.05 4.61
CA SER A 119 -14.01 -10.53 5.09
C SER A 119 -14.35 -10.93 6.54
N ALA A 120 -13.56 -11.82 7.14
CA ALA A 120 -13.70 -12.20 8.55
C ALA A 120 -13.50 -10.98 9.46
N LYS A 121 -14.46 -10.77 10.37
CA LYS A 121 -14.56 -9.55 11.20
C LYS A 121 -14.02 -9.74 12.61
N ASN A 122 -13.97 -10.97 13.09
CA ASN A 122 -13.57 -11.29 14.44
C ASN A 122 -12.16 -11.87 14.41
N ARG A 123 -11.26 -11.29 15.20
CA ARG A 123 -9.88 -11.74 15.36
C ARG A 123 -9.57 -11.75 16.84
N ILE A 124 -9.19 -12.91 17.37
CA ILE A 124 -8.94 -13.10 18.79
C ILE A 124 -7.53 -13.65 18.95
N LYS A 125 -6.65 -12.88 19.59
CA LYS A 125 -5.28 -13.30 19.89
C LYS A 125 -5.27 -14.42 20.93
N GLY A 126 -4.40 -15.40 20.73
CA GLY A 126 -4.25 -16.52 21.63
C GLY A 126 -2.96 -17.30 21.43
N VAL A 127 -2.80 -18.37 22.19
CA VAL A 127 -1.66 -19.28 22.14
C VAL A 127 -2.16 -20.69 21.83
N VAL A 128 -1.48 -21.39 20.93
CA VAL A 128 -1.79 -22.79 20.63
C VAL A 128 -1.50 -23.65 21.86
N LYS A 129 -2.54 -24.28 22.42
CA LYS A 129 -2.45 -25.22 23.54
C LYS A 129 -2.24 -26.67 23.07
N GLY A 130 -2.57 -26.96 21.82
CA GLY A 130 -2.36 -28.28 21.26
C GLY A 130 -2.87 -28.41 19.84
N VAL A 131 -2.26 -29.34 19.11
CA VAL A 131 -2.58 -29.68 17.72
C VAL A 131 -2.75 -31.19 17.62
N GLU A 132 -3.96 -31.65 17.32
CA GLU A 132 -4.26 -33.05 17.04
C GLU A 132 -4.33 -33.23 15.52
N LYS A 133 -3.31 -33.88 14.95
CA LYS A 133 -3.25 -34.13 13.50
C LYS A 133 -4.02 -35.41 13.16
N GLY A 134 -5.14 -35.26 12.45
CA GLY A 134 -5.83 -36.38 11.81
C GLY A 134 -5.29 -36.65 10.41
N GLU A 135 -5.92 -37.58 9.69
CA GLU A 135 -5.51 -37.96 8.33
C GLU A 135 -5.78 -36.84 7.31
N ILE A 136 -6.95 -36.20 7.39
CA ILE A 136 -7.41 -35.14 6.46
C ILE A 136 -7.56 -33.80 7.19
N ALA A 137 -8.16 -33.83 8.39
CA ALA A 137 -8.41 -32.65 9.20
C ALA A 137 -7.61 -32.73 10.51
N SER A 138 -7.24 -31.57 11.03
CA SER A 138 -6.56 -31.41 12.31
C SER A 138 -7.36 -30.49 13.21
N THR A 139 -7.31 -30.77 14.51
CA THR A 139 -7.93 -29.94 15.54
C THR A 139 -6.85 -29.10 16.21
N VAL A 140 -7.05 -27.78 16.23
CA VAL A 140 -6.16 -26.82 16.88
C VAL A 140 -6.91 -26.18 18.05
N ARG A 141 -6.33 -26.26 19.25
CA ARG A 141 -6.89 -25.63 20.45
C ARG A 141 -6.10 -24.37 20.77
N ILE A 142 -6.79 -23.23 20.85
CA ILE A 142 -6.21 -21.91 21.06
C ILE A 142 -6.73 -21.35 22.38
N GLU A 143 -5.83 -21.09 23.32
CA GLU A 143 -6.13 -20.41 24.57
C GLU A 143 -6.15 -18.89 24.36
N VAL A 144 -7.18 -18.20 24.84
CA VAL A 144 -7.37 -16.74 24.63
C VAL A 144 -7.44 -15.98 25.96
N ALA A 145 -7.54 -14.63 25.93
CA ALA A 145 -7.40 -13.75 27.11
C ALA A 145 -8.56 -13.77 28.14
N ILE A 146 -9.45 -14.75 28.04
CA ILE A 146 -10.51 -15.12 28.99
C ILE A 146 -10.31 -16.63 29.17
N PRO A 147 -10.51 -17.26 30.34
CA PRO A 147 -10.30 -18.71 30.53
C PRO A 147 -11.24 -19.54 29.64
N ALA A 148 -10.88 -19.61 28.36
CA ALA A 148 -11.67 -20.06 27.24
C ALA A 148 -10.69 -20.59 26.20
N VAL A 149 -11.08 -21.70 25.58
CA VAL A 149 -10.32 -22.35 24.52
C VAL A 149 -11.18 -22.33 23.27
N ILE A 150 -10.69 -21.68 22.23
CA ILE A 150 -11.29 -21.75 20.89
C ILE A 150 -10.74 -23.00 20.22
N THR A 151 -11.63 -23.85 19.71
CA THR A 151 -11.25 -25.05 18.97
C THR A 151 -11.54 -24.83 17.49
N ALA A 152 -10.51 -24.91 16.66
CA ALA A 152 -10.62 -24.82 15.20
C ALA A 152 -10.36 -26.20 14.58
N MET A 153 -11.08 -26.51 13.50
CA MET A 153 -10.79 -27.66 12.66
C MET A 153 -10.35 -27.14 11.30
N ILE A 154 -9.12 -27.48 10.91
CA ILE A 154 -8.51 -27.06 9.64
C ILE A 154 -7.92 -28.28 8.93
N THR A 155 -7.51 -28.15 7.67
CA THR A 155 -6.86 -29.27 6.97
C THR A 155 -5.51 -29.59 7.60
N LYS A 156 -5.08 -30.85 7.48
CA LYS A 156 -3.75 -31.26 7.92
C LYS A 156 -2.65 -30.46 7.21
N GLU A 157 -2.83 -30.22 5.92
CA GLU A 157 -1.90 -29.44 5.09
C GLU A 157 -1.77 -28.01 5.64
N ALA A 158 -2.86 -27.38 6.07
CA ALA A 158 -2.82 -26.03 6.63
C ALA A 158 -2.02 -25.97 7.95
N VAL A 159 -2.15 -26.98 8.81
CA VAL A 159 -1.31 -27.08 10.03
C VAL A 159 0.17 -27.18 9.66
N GLU A 160 0.50 -27.97 8.65
CA GLU A 160 1.88 -28.22 8.22
C GLU A 160 2.49 -26.99 7.53
N GLU A 161 1.75 -26.33 6.64
CA GLU A 161 2.16 -25.10 5.96
C GLU A 161 2.39 -23.93 6.94
N LEU A 162 1.51 -23.79 7.92
CA LEU A 162 1.64 -22.77 8.98
C LEU A 162 2.69 -23.13 10.03
N GLY A 163 3.17 -24.38 10.06
CA GLY A 163 4.13 -24.86 11.05
C GLY A 163 3.60 -24.85 12.48
N LEU A 164 2.29 -24.98 12.68
CA LEU A 164 1.64 -24.83 13.98
C LEU A 164 2.07 -25.90 14.99
N LYS A 165 2.47 -25.46 16.17
CA LYS A 165 2.81 -26.28 17.34
C LYS A 165 2.34 -25.63 18.63
N GLU A 166 2.33 -26.42 19.69
CA GLU A 166 2.03 -25.93 21.04
C GLU A 166 3.00 -24.80 21.44
N GLY A 167 2.44 -23.72 21.99
CA GLY A 167 3.17 -22.50 22.38
C GLY A 167 3.19 -21.39 21.33
N ASP A 168 2.75 -21.63 20.09
CA ASP A 168 2.75 -20.60 19.05
C ASP A 168 1.72 -19.49 19.34
N ALA A 169 2.13 -18.24 19.14
CA ALA A 169 1.24 -17.09 19.18
C ALA A 169 0.44 -17.00 17.86
N VAL A 170 -0.90 -16.97 17.96
CA VAL A 170 -1.80 -17.03 16.80
C VAL A 170 -3.00 -16.11 16.97
N GLU A 171 -3.73 -15.87 15.88
CA GLU A 171 -5.07 -15.27 15.92
C GLU A 171 -6.12 -16.27 15.43
N ALA A 172 -7.17 -16.49 16.24
CA ALA A 172 -8.38 -17.12 15.76
C ALA A 172 -9.16 -16.12 14.91
N VAL A 173 -9.29 -16.39 13.60
CA VAL A 173 -9.99 -15.51 12.65
C VAL A 173 -11.33 -16.13 12.28
N ILE A 174 -12.44 -15.47 12.66
CA ILE A 174 -13.79 -16.03 12.57
C ILE A 174 -14.69 -15.13 11.71
N LYS A 175 -15.36 -15.71 10.72
CA LYS A 175 -16.31 -15.00 9.89
C LYS A 175 -17.56 -14.65 10.70
N ALA A 176 -18.08 -13.43 10.54
CA ALA A 176 -19.24 -12.97 11.32
C ALA A 176 -20.48 -13.86 11.12
N THR A 177 -20.62 -14.49 9.95
CA THR A 177 -21.74 -15.38 9.63
C THR A 177 -21.67 -16.75 10.30
N GLU A 178 -20.57 -17.11 10.94
CA GLU A 178 -20.37 -18.41 11.61
C GLU A 178 -20.52 -18.30 13.15
N ILE A 179 -20.75 -17.09 13.66
CA ILE A 179 -20.97 -16.86 15.09
C ILE A 179 -22.45 -17.02 15.41
N LEU A 180 -22.73 -17.84 16.42
CA LEU A 180 -24.06 -17.99 17.01
C LEU A 180 -24.18 -17.08 18.24
N VAL A 181 -25.38 -16.53 18.45
CA VAL A 181 -25.71 -15.70 19.61
C VAL A 181 -26.79 -16.40 20.42
N SER A 182 -26.53 -16.62 21.70
CA SER A 182 -27.52 -17.09 22.67
C SER A 182 -27.79 -16.01 23.72
N LYS A 183 -28.98 -16.03 24.31
CA LYS A 183 -29.38 -15.19 25.43
C LYS A 183 -30.03 -16.08 26.48
N GLU A 184 -29.60 -15.98 27.73
CA GLU A 184 -30.29 -16.65 28.85
C GLU A 184 -31.70 -16.05 29.00
N VAL A 185 -32.69 -16.93 29.13
CA VAL A 185 -34.10 -16.59 29.39
C VAL A 185 -34.43 -17.00 30.82
#